data_AF-A0A8R1TJ62-F1
#
_entry.id   AF-A0A8R1TJ62-F1
#
_cell.length_a   1.000
_cell.length_b   1.000
_cell.length_c   1.000
_cell.angle_alpha   90.00
_cell.angle_beta   90.00
_cell.angle_gamma   90.00
#
_symmetry.space_group_name_H-M   'P 1'
#
loop_
_entity.id
_entity.type
_entity.pdbx_description
1 polymer ?
#
loop_
_entity_poly.entity_id
_entity_poly.type
_entity_poly.pdbx_seq_one_letter_code
_entity_poly.pdbx_strand_id
1 'polypeptide(L)'
;MSSTQSTNQTTRLNINLRERCRMHDLNEAFDDLRVILPYANDTSVRKLSKIATLLLAKNYILMQASAIEQMRHIIYHLQQQLRNISYTPCDMQR
;
A
#
# COMPACT_ATOMS: atom_id res chain seq x y z
N MET A 1 11.29 46.67 -27.53
CA MET A 1 11.02 46.05 -26.21
C MET A 1 9.97 44.93 -26.24
N SER A 2 9.35 44.63 -27.39
CA SER A 2 8.27 43.63 -27.50
C SER A 2 8.73 42.16 -27.52
N SER A 3 9.98 41.88 -27.89
CA SER A 3 10.51 40.51 -27.96
C SER A 3 10.65 39.84 -26.60
N THR A 4 11.07 40.57 -25.56
CA THR A 4 11.25 40.04 -24.19
C THR A 4 9.92 39.64 -23.54
N GLN A 5 8.80 40.22 -23.95
CA GLN A 5 7.49 39.86 -23.40
C GLN A 5 7.01 38.49 -23.91
N SER A 6 7.26 38.19 -25.19
CA SER A 6 6.91 36.90 -25.79
C SER A 6 7.71 35.74 -25.19
N THR A 7 9.02 35.93 -24.94
CA THR A 7 9.88 34.90 -24.34
C THR A 7 9.49 34.59 -22.89
N ASN A 8 9.08 35.62 -22.14
CA ASN A 8 8.55 35.47 -20.79
C ASN A 8 7.23 34.69 -20.77
N GLN A 9 6.33 34.97 -21.72
CA GLN A 9 5.07 34.22 -21.85
C GLN A 9 5.32 32.74 -22.19
N THR A 10 6.19 32.46 -23.16
CA THR A 10 6.58 31.08 -23.52
C THR A 10 7.21 30.35 -22.34
N THR A 11 8.10 31.00 -21.59
CA THR A 11 8.72 30.41 -20.39
C THR A 11 7.67 30.03 -19.34
N ARG A 12 6.71 30.91 -19.06
CA ARG A 12 5.61 30.64 -18.13
C ARG A 12 4.74 29.47 -18.60
N LEU A 13 4.40 29.41 -19.89
CA LEU A 13 3.63 28.31 -20.45
C LEU A 13 4.37 26.97 -20.33
N ASN A 14 5.67 26.96 -20.60
CA ASN A 14 6.51 25.77 -20.45
C ASN A 14 6.59 25.29 -19.00
N ILE A 15 6.68 26.21 -18.02
CA ILE A 15 6.65 25.85 -16.60
C ILE A 15 5.29 25.24 -16.23
N ASN A 16 4.18 25.86 -16.65
CA ASN A 16 2.85 25.35 -16.38
C ASN A 16 2.59 23.99 -17.02
N LEU A 17 3.15 23.72 -18.20
CA LEU A 17 3.09 22.40 -18.82
C LEU A 17 3.83 21.36 -17.97
N ARG A 18 5.07 21.66 -17.56
CA ARG A 18 5.86 20.77 -16.70
C ARG A 18 5.14 20.44 -15.39
N GLU A 19 4.54 21.43 -14.75
CA GLU A 19 3.81 21.22 -13.50
C GLU A 19 2.57 20.36 -13.69
N ARG A 20 1.88 20.48 -14.83
CA ARG A 20 0.76 19.59 -15.18
C ARG A 20 1.24 18.15 -15.37
N CYS A 21 2.33 17.92 -16.10
CA CYS A 21 2.92 16.60 -16.25
C CYS A 21 3.28 15.99 -14.89
N ARG A 22 3.95 16.74 -14.01
CA ARG A 22 4.30 16.28 -12.66
C ARG A 22 3.06 15.87 -11.85
N MET A 23 1.95 16.60 -11.98
CA MET A 23 0.70 16.25 -11.32
C MET A 23 0.04 15.00 -11.91
N HIS A 24 0.18 14.76 -13.22
CA HIS A 24 -0.27 13.54 -13.86
C HIS A 24 0.48 12.32 -13.32
N ASP A 25 1.82 12.37 -13.28
CA ASP A 25 2.65 11.29 -12.72
C ASP A 25 2.28 10.98 -11.27
N LEU A 26 2.05 12.02 -10.46
CA LEU A 26 1.61 11.86 -9.07
C LEU A 26 0.23 11.19 -8.99
N ASN A 27 -0.71 11.56 -9.86
CA ASN A 27 -2.04 10.97 -9.87
C ASN A 27 -2.00 9.50 -10.32
N GLU A 28 -1.13 9.15 -11.27
CA GLU A 28 -0.89 7.78 -11.72
C GLU A 28 -0.36 6.92 -10.57
N ALA A 29 0.67 7.39 -9.85
CA ALA A 29 1.17 6.70 -8.66
C ALA A 29 0.10 6.49 -7.57
N PHE A 30 -0.82 7.45 -7.42
CA PHE A 30 -1.98 7.30 -6.53
C PHE A 30 -2.97 6.25 -7.03
N ASP A 31 -3.13 6.09 -8.34
CA ASP A 31 -4.01 5.08 -8.93
C ASP A 31 -3.43 3.68 -8.77
N ASP A 32 -2.13 3.51 -9.02
CA ASP A 32 -1.41 2.26 -8.75
C ASP A 32 -1.50 1.85 -7.28
N LEU A 33 -1.37 2.82 -6.36
CA LEU A 33 -1.56 2.55 -4.94
C LEU A 33 -2.98 2.04 -4.65
N ARG A 34 -4.03 2.58 -5.27
CA ARG A 34 -5.40 2.10 -5.05
C ARG A 34 -5.60 0.66 -5.51
N VAL A 35 -4.93 0.23 -6.57
CA VAL A 35 -5.02 -1.15 -7.10
C VAL A 35 -4.69 -2.20 -6.02
N ILE A 36 -3.73 -1.92 -5.14
CA ILE A 36 -3.30 -2.86 -4.10
C ILE A 36 -4.03 -2.72 -2.76
N LEU A 37 -4.81 -1.64 -2.58
CA LEU A 37 -5.49 -1.39 -1.31
C LEU A 37 -6.80 -2.16 -1.21
N PRO A 38 -7.09 -2.79 -0.06
CA PRO A 38 -8.36 -3.47 0.14
C PRO A 38 -9.51 -2.47 0.06
N TYR A 39 -10.64 -2.89 -0.52
CA TYR A 39 -11.88 -2.10 -0.69
C TYR A 39 -11.78 -0.88 -1.62
N ALA A 40 -10.60 -0.55 -2.16
CA ALA A 40 -10.43 0.63 -3.00
C ALA A 40 -10.92 0.43 -4.44
N ASN A 41 -11.03 -0.82 -4.91
CA ASN A 41 -11.35 -1.17 -6.31
C ASN A 41 -12.69 -1.87 -6.47
N ASP A 42 -13.54 -1.86 -5.44
CA ASP A 42 -14.89 -2.38 -5.58
C ASP A 42 -15.64 -1.52 -6.60
N THR A 43 -16.23 -2.17 -7.61
CA THR A 43 -16.98 -1.49 -8.69
C THR A 43 -18.13 -0.62 -8.20
N SER A 44 -18.65 -0.89 -6.99
CA SER A 44 -19.69 -0.10 -6.35
C SER A 44 -19.15 1.12 -5.58
N VAL A 45 -17.84 1.19 -5.35
CA VAL A 45 -17.20 2.18 -4.49
C VAL A 45 -16.62 3.31 -5.33
N ARG A 46 -16.89 4.54 -4.89
CA ARG A 46 -16.32 5.75 -5.49
C ARG A 46 -14.80 5.78 -5.27
N LYS A 47 -14.05 6.16 -6.29
CA LYS A 47 -12.60 6.42 -6.20
C LYS A 47 -12.27 7.29 -4.97
N LEU A 48 -11.36 6.78 -4.13
CA LEU A 48 -10.94 7.45 -2.90
C LEU A 48 -10.22 8.77 -3.19
N SER A 49 -10.43 9.78 -2.34
CA SER A 49 -9.63 11.00 -2.35
C SER A 49 -8.15 10.71 -2.08
N LYS A 50 -7.24 11.64 -2.40
CA LYS A 50 -5.79 11.47 -2.12
C LYS A 50 -5.54 11.21 -0.63
N ILE A 51 -6.17 12.00 0.25
CA ILE A 51 -6.05 11.85 1.70
C ILE A 51 -6.60 10.48 2.15
N ALA A 52 -7.79 10.09 1.67
CA ALA A 52 -8.38 8.80 2.03
C ALA A 52 -7.50 7.62 1.58
N THR A 53 -6.89 7.73 0.40
CA THR A 53 -5.97 6.71 -0.14
C THR A 53 -4.74 6.54 0.77
N LEU A 54 -4.12 7.65 1.20
CA LEU A 54 -2.97 7.60 2.11
C LEU A 54 -3.33 7.03 3.48
N LEU A 55 -4.48 7.42 4.04
CA LEU A 55 -4.96 6.90 5.32
C LEU A 55 -5.23 5.41 5.25
N LEU A 56 -5.89 4.95 4.20
CA LEU A 56 -6.15 3.53 3.97
C LEU A 56 -4.85 2.74 3.79
N ALA A 57 -3.89 3.27 3.03
CA ALA A 57 -2.57 2.65 2.86
C ALA A 57 -1.81 2.50 4.19
N LYS A 58 -1.77 3.57 5.00
CA LYS A 58 -1.17 3.52 6.34
C LYS A 58 -1.80 2.42 7.20
N ASN A 59 -3.13 2.40 7.26
CA ASN A 59 -3.86 1.43 8.08
C ASN A 59 -3.65 0.00 7.56
N TYR A 60 -3.60 -0.17 6.25
CA TYR A 60 -3.33 -1.45 5.62
C TYR A 60 -1.94 -1.97 5.99
N ILE A 61 -0.90 -1.15 5.93
CA ILE A 61 0.46 -1.53 6.34
C ILE A 61 0.49 -1.98 7.81
N LEU A 62 -0.14 -1.22 8.71
CA LEU A 62 -0.19 -1.56 10.13
C LEU A 62 -0.93 -2.89 10.39
N MET A 63 -2.03 -3.10 9.68
CA MET A 63 -2.82 -4.33 9.79
C MET A 63 -2.03 -5.54 9.27
N GLN A 64 -1.34 -5.41 8.13
CA GLN A 64 -0.47 -6.46 7.60
C GLN A 64 0.67 -6.79 8.58
N ALA A 65 1.29 -5.79 9.20
CA ALA A 65 2.33 -6.01 10.20
C ALA A 65 1.81 -6.79 11.42
N SER A 66 0.63 -6.43 11.93
CA SER A 66 -0.01 -7.17 13.02
C SER A 66 -0.37 -8.60 12.64
N ALA A 67 -0.91 -8.81 11.43
CA ALA A 67 -1.24 -10.14 10.93
C ALA A 67 0.01 -11.03 10.83
N ILE A 68 1.13 -10.48 10.35
CA ILE A 68 2.41 -11.21 10.29
C ILE A 68 2.87 -11.63 11.69
N GLU A 69 2.76 -10.76 12.69
CA GLU A 69 3.15 -11.09 14.06
C GLU A 69 2.25 -12.19 14.65
N GLN A 70 0.94 -12.09 14.45
CA GLN A 70 0.01 -13.13 14.88
C GLN A 70 0.30 -14.48 14.22
N MET A 71 0.61 -14.49 12.91
CA MET A 71 1.00 -15.71 12.21
C MET A 71 2.30 -16.31 12.77
N ARG A 72 3.30 -15.49 13.11
CA ARG A 72 4.54 -15.95 13.77
C ARG A 72 4.25 -16.63 15.10
N HIS A 73 3.39 -16.03 15.92
CA HIS A 73 2.95 -16.62 17.19
C HIS A 73 2.23 -17.97 17.01
N ILE A 74 1.32 -18.06 16.04
CA ILE A 74 0.60 -19.30 15.72
C ILE A 74 1.58 -20.39 15.28
N ILE A 75 2.50 -20.07 14.36
CA ILE A 75 3.53 -21.01 13.90
C ILE A 75 4.38 -21.51 15.06
N TYR A 76 4.83 -20.61 15.95
CA TYR A 76 5.58 -20.98 17.13
C TYR A 76 4.80 -21.95 18.02
N HIS A 77 3.53 -21.66 18.32
CA HIS A 77 2.70 -22.53 19.16
C HIS A 77 2.48 -23.91 18.52
N LEU A 78 2.18 -23.96 17.21
CA LEU A 78 2.04 -25.22 16.48
C LEU A 78 3.34 -26.04 16.51
N GLN A 79 4.50 -25.38 16.37
CA GLN A 79 5.80 -26.06 16.51
C GLN A 79 6.02 -26.61 17.93
N GLN A 80 5.58 -25.90 18.98
CA GLN A 80 5.63 -26.41 20.35
C GLN A 80 4.71 -27.62 20.53
N GLN A 81 3.49 -27.58 19.99
CA GLN A 81 2.54 -28.69 20.05
C GLN A 81 3.06 -29.93 19.33
N LEU A 82 3.63 -29.76 18.13
CA LEU A 82 4.24 -30.86 17.39
C LEU A 82 5.42 -31.49 18.14
N ARG A 83 6.27 -30.66 18.77
CA ARG A 83 7.35 -31.17 19.63
C ARG A 83 6.81 -32.02 20.78
N ASN A 84 5.72 -31.61 21.43
CA ASN A 84 5.12 -32.34 22.55
C ASN A 84 4.48 -33.67 22.10
N ILE A 85 3.85 -33.72 20.93
CA ILE A 85 3.26 -34.95 20.37
C ILE A 85 4.36 -35.97 20.06
N SER A 86 5.51 -35.55 19.52
CA SER A 86 6.62 -36.47 19.25
C SER A 86 7.17 -37.18 20.49
N TYR A 87 6.89 -36.67 21.70
CA TYR A 87 7.29 -37.29 22.96
C TYR A 87 6.18 -38.11 23.63
N THR A 88 4.97 -38.25 23.07
CA THR A 88 3.98 -39.18 23.66
C THR A 88 4.57 -40.59 23.59
N PRO A 89 4.91 -41.22 24.73
CA PRO A 89 5.43 -42.58 24.73
C PRO A 89 4.29 -43.48 24.26
N CYS A 90 4.35 -43.89 23.00
CA CYS A 90 3.67 -45.11 22.60
C CYS A 90 4.39 -46.23 23.36
N ASP A 91 3.62 -47.12 23.99
CA ASP A 91 4.07 -48.32 24.70
C ASP A 91 4.39 -48.15 26.19
N MET A 92 3.34 -48.16 27.02
CA MET A 92 3.40 -48.86 28.30
C MET A 92 2.04 -49.46 28.69
N GLN A 93 1.38 -50.15 27.77
CA GLN A 93 0.27 -51.05 28.08
C GLN A 93 0.32 -52.29 27.20
N ARG A 94 1.31 -53.15 27.45
CA ARG A 94 1.21 -54.59 27.24
C ARG A 94 2.06 -55.28 28.30
#